data_AF-A0A932UZF4-F1
#
_entry.id   AF-A0A932UZF4-F1
#
_cell.length_a   1.000
_cell.length_b   1.000
_cell.length_c   1.000
_cell.angle_alpha   90.00
_cell.angle_beta   90.00
_cell.angle_gamma   90.00
#
_symmetry.space_group_name_H-M   'P 1'
#
loop_
_entity.id
_entity.type
_entity.pdbx_description
1 polymer ?
#
loop_
_entity_poly.entity_id
_entity_poly.type
_entity_poly.pdbx_seq_one_letter_code
_entity_poly.pdbx_strand_id
1 'polypeptide(L)' 'MRWEYQDRMVMFQETNDGLVSSLDWLNEVGQEGWEMVAAVPLIAPNREGVAYGTVGALLIFKRPFAEEAEE' A
#
# COMPACT_ATOMS: atom_id res chain seq x y z
N MET A 1 15.04 -9.85 -8.27
CA MET A 1 14.17 -8.82 -8.91
C MET A 1 13.87 -7.75 -7.88
N ARG A 2 13.90 -6.47 -8.23
CA ARG A 2 13.60 -5.36 -7.30
C ARG A 2 12.26 -4.74 -7.67
N TRP A 3 11.42 -4.47 -6.68
CA TRP A 3 10.13 -3.81 -6.87
C TRP A 3 10.22 -2.34 -6.51
N GLU A 4 9.55 -1.49 -7.29
CA GLU A 4 9.38 -0.06 -7.04
C GLU A 4 7.89 0.20 -6.86
N TYR A 5 7.52 0.84 -5.75
CA TYR A 5 6.14 1.09 -5.39
C TYR A 5 5.85 2.56 -5.30
N GLN A 6 4.59 2.92 -5.57
CA GLN A 6 4.09 4.25 -5.24
C GLN A 6 3.93 4.36 -3.71
N ASP A 7 4.73 5.21 -3.11
CA ASP A 7 4.87 5.45 -1.66
C ASP A 7 3.85 6.44 -1.09
N ARG A 8 2.75 6.66 -1.79
CA ARG A 8 1.71 7.60 -1.37
C ARG A 8 0.31 7.06 -1.62
N MET A 9 -0.53 7.21 -0.61
CA MET A 9 -1.96 6.92 -0.71
C MET A 9 -2.76 8.19 -0.48
N VAL A 10 -3.62 8.51 -1.43
CA VAL A 10 -4.57 9.62 -1.31
C VAL A 10 -5.80 9.14 -0.53
N MET A 11 -6.02 9.71 0.64
CA MET A 11 -7.11 9.36 1.56
C MET A 11 -8.35 10.23 1.31
N PHE A 12 -8.14 11.53 1.07
CA PHE A 12 -9.19 12.49 0.72
C PHE A 12 -8.69 13.45 -0.34
N GLN A 13 -9.55 13.81 -1.29
CA GLN A 13 -9.23 14.70 -2.42
C GLN A 13 -9.72 16.15 -2.21
N GLU A 14 -10.35 16.47 -1.07
CA GLU A 14 -11.04 17.76 -0.86
C GLU A 14 -10.12 18.98 -0.63
N THR A 15 -8.80 18.81 -0.55
CA THR A 15 -7.82 19.90 -0.45
C THR A 15 -6.83 19.87 -1.61
N ASN A 16 -6.16 21.00 -1.91
CA ASN A 16 -5.23 21.13 -3.05
C ASN A 16 -4.11 20.06 -3.07
N ASP A 17 -3.72 19.53 -1.91
CA ASP A 17 -2.72 18.46 -1.78
C ASP A 17 -3.35 17.09 -1.47
N GLY A 18 -4.64 17.04 -1.14
CA GLY A 18 -5.32 15.89 -0.54
C GLY A 18 -4.81 15.53 0.86
N LEU A 19 -5.57 14.73 1.62
CA LEU A 19 -5.00 14.05 2.78
C LEU A 19 -4.20 12.87 2.24
N VAL A 20 -2.88 12.94 2.29
CA VAL A 20 -1.99 11.88 1.79
C VAL A 20 -1.35 11.16 2.97
N SER A 21 -1.40 9.82 2.96
CA SER A 21 -0.58 9.00 3.83
C SER A 21 0.70 8.61 3.11
N SER A 22 1.84 8.83 3.75
CA SER A 22 3.13 8.31 3.31
C SER A 22 3.18 6.79 3.52
N LEU A 23 3.77 6.11 2.55
CA LEU A 23 4.01 4.67 2.48
C LEU A 23 5.45 4.41 2.03
N ASP A 24 6.40 5.26 2.43
CA ASP A 24 7.81 5.22 2.01
C ASP A 24 8.47 3.86 2.27
N TRP A 25 8.03 3.19 3.34
CA TRP A 25 8.42 1.82 3.72
C TRP A 25 8.17 0.78 2.62
N LEU A 26 7.25 1.03 1.68
CA LEU A 26 7.00 0.12 0.56
C LEU A 26 8.25 -0.12 -0.27
N ASN A 27 9.03 0.94 -0.49
CA ASN A 27 10.25 0.82 -1.29
C ASN A 27 11.38 0.10 -0.54
N GLU A 28 11.31 -0.02 0.78
CA GLU A 28 12.23 -0.86 1.58
C GLU A 28 11.89 -2.34 1.37
N VAL A 29 10.62 -2.73 1.49
CA VAL A 29 10.21 -4.13 1.25
C VAL A 29 10.36 -4.53 -0.23
N GLY A 30 10.20 -3.59 -1.15
CA GLY A 30 10.47 -3.81 -2.57
C GLY A 30 11.96 -4.05 -2.90
N GLN A 31 12.87 -3.43 -2.13
CA GLN A 31 14.31 -3.70 -2.21
C GLN A 31 14.67 -5.10 -1.72
N GLU A 32 13.97 -5.59 -0.69
CA GLU A 32 14.08 -6.95 -0.19
C GLU A 32 13.43 -8.01 -1.11
N GLY A 33 12.78 -7.58 -2.20
CA GLY A 33 12.19 -8.47 -3.20
C GLY A 33 10.76 -8.94 -2.89
N TRP A 34 10.11 -8.36 -1.86
CA TRP A 34 8.69 -8.63 -1.60
C TRP A 34 7.83 -8.07 -2.72
N GLU A 35 6.97 -8.91 -3.28
CA GLU A 35 6.04 -8.59 -4.36
C GLU A 35 4.66 -8.28 -3.77
N MET A 36 4.12 -7.07 -3.99
CA MET A 36 2.75 -6.74 -3.61
C MET A 36 1.78 -7.43 -4.56
N VAL A 37 0.94 -8.30 -4.03
CA VAL A 37 -0.03 -9.10 -4.82
C VAL A 37 -1.46 -8.61 -4.69
N ALA A 38 -1.77 -7.82 -3.65
CA ALA A 38 -3.07 -7.17 -3.50
C ALA A 38 -2.97 -5.89 -2.66
N ALA A 39 -3.83 -4.93 -2.98
CA ALA A 39 -4.07 -3.72 -2.21
C ALA A 39 -5.58 -3.51 -2.07
N VAL A 40 -6.09 -3.52 -0.83
CA VAL A 40 -7.51 -3.36 -0.54
C VAL A 40 -7.72 -2.06 0.25
N PRO A 41 -8.38 -1.04 -0.31
CA PRO A 41 -8.67 0.18 0.43
C PRO A 41 -9.66 -0.10 1.56
N LEU A 42 -9.41 0.49 2.72
CA LEU A 42 -10.31 0.45 3.87
C LEU A 42 -11.17 1.71 3.82
N ILE A 43 -12.48 1.55 3.67
CA ILE A 43 -13.43 2.66 3.51
C ILE A 43 -14.23 2.83 4.79
N ALA A 44 -14.25 4.05 5.35
CA ALA A 44 -15.12 4.38 6.46
C ALA A 44 -16.47 4.92 5.96
N PRO A 45 -17.59 4.45 6.53
CA PRO A 45 -18.90 5.05 6.28
C PRO A 45 -19.07 6.35 7.06
N ASN A 46 -19.87 7.27 6.56
CA ASN A 46 -20.39 8.40 7.32
C ASN A 46 -21.48 7.94 8.32
N ARG A 47 -22.07 8.88 9.06
CA ARG A 47 -23.14 8.60 10.05
C ARG A 47 -24.39 7.93 9.43
N GLU A 48 -24.58 8.05 8.13
CA GLU A 48 -25.72 7.49 7.38
C GLU A 48 -25.39 6.12 6.77
N GLY A 49 -24.18 5.59 6.99
CA GLY A 49 -23.75 4.32 6.43
C GLY A 49 -23.20 4.41 5.00
N VAL A 50 -23.08 5.62 4.44
CA VAL A 50 -22.57 5.83 3.08
C VAL A 50 -21.05 5.89 3.10
N ALA A 51 -20.41 5.11 2.22
CA ALA A 51 -18.97 5.16 2.00
C ALA A 51 -18.51 6.60 1.71
N TYR A 52 -17.64 7.14 2.57
CA TYR A 52 -17.26 8.57 2.54
C TYR A 52 -15.78 8.79 2.19
N GLY A 53 -14.88 7.92 2.65
CA GLY A 53 -13.46 8.08 2.34
C GLY A 53 -12.60 6.88 2.70
N THR A 54 -11.41 6.86 2.10
CA THR A 54 -10.38 5.88 2.42
C THR A 54 -9.72 6.28 3.73
N VAL A 55 -9.70 5.35 4.68
CA VAL A 55 -9.07 5.52 5.99
C VAL A 55 -7.82 4.66 6.16
N GLY A 56 -7.49 3.85 5.16
CA GLY A 56 -6.32 2.98 5.18
C GLY A 56 -6.28 2.06 3.96
N ALA A 57 -5.30 1.16 3.94
CA ALA A 57 -5.27 0.04 3.00
C ALA A 57 -4.72 -1.21 3.68
N LEU A 58 -5.27 -2.37 3.34
CA LEU A 58 -4.64 -3.66 3.57
C LEU A 58 -3.78 -4.01 2.36
N LEU A 59 -2.48 -4.12 2.57
CA LEU A 59 -1.51 -4.48 1.54
C LEU A 59 -1.00 -5.90 1.79
N ILE A 60 -1.07 -6.76 0.78
CA ILE A 60 -0.67 -8.17 0.87
C ILE A 60 0.56 -8.37 0.00
N PHE A 61 1.60 -8.94 0.62
CA PHE A 61 2.87 -9.22 -0.04
C PHE A 61 3.12 -10.72 -0.11
N LYS A 62 3.69 -11.14 -1.23
CA LYS A 62 4.28 -12.45 -1.42
C LYS A 62 5.76 -12.37 -1.04
N ARG A 63 6.18 -13.33 -0.22
CA ARG A 63 7.58 -13.46 0.20
C ARG A 63 8.48 -13.72 -1.02
N PRO A 64 9.66 -13.11 -1.10
CA PRO A 64 10.65 -13.48 -2.10
C PRO A 64 10.97 -14.98 -1.98
N PHE A 65 11.08 -15.67 -3.11
CA PHE A 65 11.65 -17.02 -3.11
C PHE A 65 13.11 -16.90 -2.67
N ALA A 66 13.53 -17.69 -1.68
CA ALA A 66 14.95 -17.90 -1.46
C ALA A 66 15.45 -18.65 -2.71
N GLU A 67 16.33 -18.03 -3.49
CA GLU A 67 17.21 -18.82 -4.35
C GLU A 67 17.98 -19.72 -3.38
N GLU A 68 17.76 -21.04 -3.47
CA GLU A 68 18.59 -22.00 -2.76
C GLU A 68 20.03 -21.67 -3.12
N ALA A 69 20.85 -21.34 -2.12
CA ALA A 69 22.27 -21.14 -2.32
C ALA A 69 22.80 -22.44 -2.93
N GLU A 70 23.21 -22.40 -4.19
CA GLU A 70 23.90 -23.52 -4.84
C GLU A 70 25.18 -23.80 -4.02
N GLU A 71 25.18 -24.90 -3.26
CA GLU A 71 26.36 -25.47 -2.59
C GLU A 71 27.27 -26.20 -3.58
#